data_AF-A0A7Y4UCP3-F1
#
_entry.id   AF-A0A7Y4UCP3-F1
#
_cell.length_a   1.000
_cell.length_b   1.000
_cell.length_c   1.000
_cell.angle_alpha   90.00
_cell.angle_beta   90.00
_cell.angle_gamma   90.00
#
_symmetry.space_group_name_H-M   'P 1'
#
loop_
_entity.id
_entity.type
_entity.pdbx_description
1 polymer ?
#
loop_
_entity_poly.entity_id
_entity_poly.type
_entity_poly.pdbx_seq_one_letter_code
_entity_poly.pdbx_strand_id
1 'polypeptide(L)'
;MKKLLLLALLLTVPVLAQEKNTEHTLKLTAGQASPPATINDMAWFSGRWVGDGLGGQNEETWGPAENGRMIGTFKHSQKGKPV
;
A
#
# COMPACT_ATOMS: atom_id res chain seq x y z
N MET A 1 -3.23 -21.95 42.43
CA MET A 1 -3.88 -22.40 41.19
C MET A 1 -4.95 -21.44 40.68
N LYS A 2 -6.04 -21.15 41.43
CA LYS A 2 -7.10 -20.20 40.97
C LYS A 2 -6.59 -18.81 40.57
N LYS A 3 -5.67 -18.22 41.35
CA LYS A 3 -5.05 -16.91 41.03
C LYS A 3 -4.19 -16.95 39.76
N LEU A 4 -3.53 -18.08 39.49
CA LEU A 4 -2.71 -18.28 38.29
C LEU A 4 -3.58 -18.44 37.04
N LEU A 5 -4.72 -19.14 37.19
CA LEU A 5 -5.72 -19.29 36.14
C LEU A 5 -6.38 -17.95 35.78
N LEU A 6 -6.68 -17.13 36.79
CA LEU A 6 -7.24 -15.79 36.60
C LEU A 6 -6.26 -14.86 35.88
N LEU A 7 -4.96 -14.93 36.23
CA LEU A 7 -3.91 -14.16 35.58
C LEU A 7 -3.71 -14.58 34.12
N ALA A 8 -3.74 -15.89 33.83
CA ALA A 8 -3.68 -16.40 32.46
C ALA A 8 -4.87 -15.91 31.61
N LEU A 9 -6.08 -15.84 32.18
CA LEU A 9 -7.27 -15.36 31.50
C LEU A 9 -7.22 -13.84 31.22
N LEU A 10 -6.63 -13.05 32.13
CA LEU A 10 -6.45 -11.61 31.94
C LEU A 10 -5.45 -11.29 30.83
N LEU A 11 -4.44 -12.15 30.62
CA LEU A 11 -3.42 -11.97 29.59
C LEU A 11 -3.92 -12.26 28.17
N THR A 12 -5.07 -12.92 27.99
CA THR A 12 -5.61 -13.28 26.65
C THR A 12 -6.59 -12.25 26.06
N VAL A 13 -7.10 -11.31 26.87
CA VAL A 13 -8.03 -10.25 26.42
C VAL A 13 -7.46 -9.33 25.32
N PRO A 14 -6.15 -8.98 25.29
CA PRO A 14 -5.60 -8.08 24.28
C PRO A 14 -5.67 -8.63 22.83
N VAL A 15 -5.82 -9.94 22.65
CA VAL A 15 -5.96 -10.57 21.32
C VAL A 15 -7.21 -10.06 20.58
N LEU A 16 -8.26 -9.69 21.32
CA LEU A 16 -9.49 -9.16 20.72
C LEU A 16 -9.38 -7.69 20.28
N ALA A 17 -8.30 -6.99 20.66
CA ALA A 17 -8.06 -5.60 20.32
C ALA A 17 -7.23 -5.43 19.04
N GLN A 18 -6.79 -6.52 18.41
CA GLN A 18 -5.93 -6.45 17.23
C GLN A 18 -6.73 -6.13 15.98
N GLU A 19 -6.42 -4.99 15.35
CA GLU A 19 -7.03 -4.58 14.09
C GLU A 19 -6.70 -5.57 12.96
N LYS A 20 -7.72 -5.96 12.20
CA LYS A 20 -7.57 -6.96 11.13
C LYS A 20 -7.00 -6.31 9.88
N ASN A 21 -5.69 -6.46 9.67
CA ASN A 21 -5.08 -6.25 8.35
C ASN A 21 -5.31 -7.47 7.45
N THR A 22 -5.37 -7.26 6.13
CA THR A 22 -5.30 -8.38 5.18
C THR A 22 -3.84 -8.66 4.85
N GLU A 23 -3.55 -9.84 4.28
CA GLU A 23 -2.18 -10.28 3.98
C GLU A 23 -1.39 -9.31 3.09
N HIS A 24 -2.08 -8.59 2.21
CA HIS A 24 -1.47 -7.68 1.23
C HIS A 24 -2.05 -6.26 1.30
N THR A 25 -2.73 -5.89 2.38
CA THR A 25 -3.24 -4.53 2.56
C THR A 25 -3.13 -4.11 4.01
N LEU A 26 -2.29 -3.10 4.23
CA LEU A 26 -2.17 -2.44 5.51
C LEU A 26 -3.26 -1.39 5.65
N LYS A 27 -3.86 -1.28 6.83
CA LYS A 27 -4.80 -0.23 7.18
C LYS A 27 -4.31 0.51 8.41
N LEU A 28 -4.55 1.82 8.41
CA LEU A 28 -4.40 2.62 9.62
C LEU A 28 -5.45 2.19 10.65
N THR A 29 -5.12 2.32 11.93
CA THR A 29 -6.10 2.11 13.00
C THR A 29 -7.24 3.11 12.86
N ALA A 30 -8.45 2.71 13.26
CA ALA A 30 -9.61 3.59 13.23
C ALA A 30 -9.33 4.92 13.96
N GLY A 31 -9.57 6.04 13.28
CA GLY A 31 -9.33 7.38 13.81
C GLY A 31 -7.90 7.93 13.65
N GLN A 32 -6.96 7.12 13.15
CA GLN A 32 -5.62 7.59 12.83
C GLN A 32 -5.61 8.32 11.47
N ALA A 33 -5.00 9.50 11.42
CA ALA A 33 -4.79 10.23 10.18
C ALA A 33 -3.50 9.79 9.47
N SER A 34 -3.49 9.86 8.14
CA SER A 34 -2.24 9.76 7.38
C SER A 34 -1.30 10.92 7.75
N PRO A 35 0.02 10.70 7.84
CA PRO A 35 0.98 11.78 7.91
C PRO A 35 0.82 12.76 6.74
N PRO A 36 1.13 14.05 6.93
CA PRO A 36 1.14 15.02 5.83
C PRO A 36 2.23 14.63 4.81
N ALA A 37 1.89 14.74 3.53
CA ALA A 37 2.80 14.51 2.41
C ALA A 37 2.46 15.45 1.25
N THR A 38 3.44 15.69 0.38
CA THR A 38 3.33 16.51 -0.82
C THR A 38 3.71 15.69 -2.05
N ILE A 39 3.31 16.16 -3.23
CA ILE A 39 3.69 15.50 -4.49
C ILE A 39 5.22 15.49 -4.72
N ASN A 40 5.96 16.42 -4.10
CA ASN A 40 7.41 16.48 -4.21
C ASN A 40 8.11 15.37 -3.41
N ASP A 41 7.46 14.84 -2.37
CA ASP A 41 7.96 13.67 -1.63
C ASP A 41 7.97 12.40 -2.51
N MET A 42 7.22 12.42 -3.62
CA MET A 42 7.14 11.38 -4.63
C MET A 42 8.02 11.66 -5.86
N ALA A 43 8.94 12.65 -5.82
CA ALA A 43 9.76 13.01 -6.98
C ALA A 43 10.57 11.83 -7.57
N TRP A 44 10.93 10.86 -6.73
CA TRP A 44 11.62 9.62 -7.13
C TRP A 44 10.81 8.77 -8.12
N PHE A 45 9.49 8.95 -8.17
CA PHE A 45 8.59 8.17 -9.01
C PHE A 45 8.60 8.62 -10.47
N SER A 46 9.12 9.82 -10.76
CA SER A 46 9.25 10.30 -12.14
C SER A 46 10.23 9.43 -12.91
N GLY A 47 9.84 9.04 -14.13
CA GLY A 47 10.63 8.17 -14.98
C GLY A 47 9.78 7.17 -15.73
N ARG A 48 10.47 6.17 -16.31
CA ARG A 48 9.88 5.07 -17.06
C ARG A 48 10.01 3.77 -16.30
N TRP A 49 8.90 3.10 -16.08
CA TRP A 49 8.80 1.83 -15.39
C TRP A 49 8.29 0.78 -16.36
N VAL A 50 9.01 -0.33 -16.49
CA VAL A 50 8.62 -1.45 -17.36
C VAL A 50 8.73 -2.74 -16.55
N GLY A 51 7.69 -3.57 -16.59
CA GLY A 51 7.69 -4.82 -15.86
C GLY A 51 6.56 -5.75 -16.28
N ASP A 52 6.66 -7.00 -15.85
CA ASP A 52 5.65 -8.01 -16.11
C ASP A 52 4.53 -7.93 -15.06
N GLY A 53 3.29 -8.08 -15.51
CA GLY A 53 2.12 -8.09 -14.63
C GLY A 53 0.83 -8.22 -15.42
N LEU A 54 -0.25 -8.66 -14.77
CA LEU A 54 -1.57 -8.86 -15.40
C LEU A 54 -1.52 -9.81 -16.63
N GLY A 55 -0.57 -10.75 -16.66
CA GLY A 55 -0.41 -11.69 -17.78
C GLY A 55 0.27 -11.11 -19.03
N GLY A 56 0.86 -9.92 -18.93
CA GLY A 56 1.59 -9.27 -20.03
C GLY A 56 2.68 -8.33 -19.52
N GLN A 57 3.10 -7.41 -20.40
CA GLN A 57 4.05 -6.35 -20.05
C GLN A 57 3.29 -5.05 -19.80
N ASN A 58 3.59 -4.42 -18.68
CA ASN A 58 3.13 -3.09 -18.31
C ASN A 58 4.26 -2.09 -18.47
N GLU A 59 3.91 -0.91 -18.93
CA GLU A 59 4.81 0.24 -19.01
C GLU A 59 4.09 1.48 -18.51
N GLU A 60 4.77 2.21 -17.63
CA GLU A 60 4.32 3.49 -17.12
C GLU A 60 5.39 4.55 -17.35
N THR A 61 4.97 5.75 -17.74
CA THR A 61 5.84 6.92 -17.79
C THR A 61 5.21 8.02 -16.98
N TRP A 62 5.95 8.55 -16.01
CA TRP A 62 5.51 9.61 -15.12
C TRP A 62 6.40 10.84 -15.28
N GLY A 63 5.78 11.97 -15.59
CA GLY A 63 6.44 13.28 -15.62
C GLY A 63 6.84 13.76 -14.22
N PRO A 64 7.63 14.84 -14.13
CA PRO A 64 7.96 15.46 -12.86
C PRO A 64 6.71 16.00 -12.16
N ALA A 65 6.83 16.25 -10.86
CA ALA A 65 5.79 16.93 -10.10
C ALA A 65 5.75 18.41 -10.48
N GLU A 66 4.61 18.87 -10.99
CA GLU A 66 4.38 20.25 -11.41
C GLU A 66 2.99 20.71 -10.96
N ASN A 67 2.90 21.91 -10.39
CA ASN A 67 1.63 22.52 -9.94
C ASN A 67 0.79 21.59 -9.04
N GLY A 68 1.46 20.84 -8.16
CA GLY A 68 0.81 19.92 -7.22
C GLY A 68 0.35 18.59 -7.83
N ARG A 69 0.79 18.25 -9.05
CA ARG A 69 0.36 17.04 -9.78
C ARG A 69 1.53 16.37 -10.50
N MET A 70 1.40 15.06 -10.71
CA MET A 70 2.22 14.31 -11.67
C MET A 70 1.29 13.74 -12.72
N ILE A 71 1.67 13.86 -13.99
CA ILE A 71 0.92 13.28 -15.11
C ILE A 71 1.70 12.09 -15.63
N GLY A 72 0.99 11.00 -15.89
CA GLY A 72 1.58 9.80 -16.44
C GLY A 72 0.68 9.11 -17.45
N THR A 73 1.29 8.19 -18.19
CA THR A 73 0.62 7.29 -19.12
C THR A 73 0.91 5.85 -18.73
N PHE A 74 -0.10 5.00 -18.90
CA PHE A 74 -0.01 3.56 -18.68
C PHE A 74 -0.27 2.83 -20.00
N LYS A 75 0.51 1.79 -20.26
CA LYS A 75 0.34 0.91 -21.41
C LYS A 75 0.43 -0.54 -20.93
N HIS A 76 -0.57 -1.34 -21.28
CA HIS A 76 -0.53 -2.79 -21.14
C HIS A 76 -0.42 -3.46 -22.51
N SER A 77 0.36 -4.53 -22.59
CA SER A 77 0.47 -5.32 -23.81
C SER A 77 0.58 -6.81 -23.51
N GLN A 78 -0.04 -7.62 -24.38
CA GLN A 78 0.08 -9.07 -24.35
C GLN A 78 0.54 -9.57 -25.71
N LYS A 79 1.56 -10.45 -25.73
CA LYS A 79 2.15 -11.00 -26.96
C LYS A 79 2.54 -9.91 -27.97
N GLY A 80 3.05 -8.78 -27.47
CA GLY A 80 3.49 -7.63 -28.27
C GLY A 80 2.37 -6.76 -28.85
N LYS A 81 1.11 -6.95 -28.42
CA LYS A 81 -0.03 -6.16 -28.87
C LYS A 81 -0.67 -5.40 -27.70
N PRO A 82 -1.16 -4.17 -27.91
CA PRO A 82 -2.02 -3.50 -26.94
C PRO A 82 -3.24 -4.36 -26.61
N VAL A 83 -3.70 -4.29 -25.37
CA VAL A 83 -4.94 -4.91 -24.90
C VAL A 83 -6.01 -3.85 -24.76
#